data_AF-A0A4S2KNF6-F1
#
_entry.id   AF-A0A4S2KNF6-F1
#
_cell.length_a   1.000
_cell.length_b   1.000
_cell.length_c   1.000
_cell.angle_alpha   90.00
_cell.angle_beta   90.00
_cell.angle_gamma   90.00
#
_symmetry.space_group_name_H-M   'P 1'
#
loop_
_entity.id
_entity.type
_entity.pdbx_description
1 polymer ?
#
loop_
_entity_poly.entity_id
_entity_poly.type
_entity_poly.pdbx_seq_one_letter_code
_entity_poly.pdbx_strand_id
1 'polypeptide(L)'
;MESDDAASAESRKRKREEYEMQLFGFHSRAVYATLKNIVMERIQSRSKKLCETLEKIYKPDSENLAVLKANEERLVKAYYAASVPYLKNIENIVNKFIAVPDNVLADEDKLQGVQYTEAEFECMRGKLEEFQQRAKRATILNAALKEELQLIEQSSICADNIDRLSHIIESGIACPDISDKIHQLVEDYKRFSALFEDGAPVSQNSLYNRIDDLNCTDCDMDTL
;
A
#
# COMPACT_ATOMS: atom_id res chain seq x y z
N MET A 1 2.06 1.30 56.50
CA MET A 1 0.91 1.45 55.58
C MET A 1 0.82 2.85 55.00
N GLU A 2 0.99 3.95 55.75
CA GLU A 2 0.98 5.33 55.18
C GLU A 2 2.14 5.67 54.24
N SER A 3 3.29 4.97 54.33
CA SER A 3 4.48 5.26 53.51
C SER A 3 4.33 4.84 52.04
N ASP A 4 3.62 3.74 51.79
CA ASP A 4 3.54 3.14 50.45
C ASP A 4 2.55 3.91 49.56
N ASP A 5 1.50 4.47 50.16
CA ASP A 5 0.53 5.32 49.45
C ASP A 5 1.15 6.66 49.02
N ALA A 6 1.98 7.26 49.87
CA ALA A 6 2.68 8.50 49.54
C ALA A 6 3.69 8.30 48.40
N ALA A 7 4.44 7.20 48.41
CA ALA A 7 5.37 6.85 47.34
C ALA A 7 4.64 6.57 46.01
N SER A 8 3.49 5.88 46.07
CA SER A 8 2.65 5.61 44.89
C SER A 8 2.09 6.90 44.29
N ALA A 9 1.61 7.82 45.13
CA ALA A 9 1.06 9.10 44.69
C ALA A 9 2.12 9.98 44.02
N GLU A 10 3.33 10.05 44.58
CA GLU A 10 4.44 10.80 44.00
C GLU A 10 4.89 10.20 42.65
N SER A 11 4.93 8.87 42.54
CA SER A 11 5.23 8.20 41.27
C SER A 11 4.20 8.55 40.19
N ARG A 12 2.90 8.51 40.51
CA ARG A 12 1.83 8.90 39.57
C ARG A 12 1.95 10.36 39.15
N LYS A 13 2.25 11.25 40.11
CA LYS A 13 2.48 12.66 39.83
C LYS A 13 3.63 12.87 38.85
N ARG A 14 4.75 12.18 39.01
CA ARG A 14 5.89 12.26 38.09
C ARG A 14 5.57 11.76 36.69
N LYS A 15 4.83 10.65 36.57
CA LYS A 15 4.37 10.16 35.26
C LYS A 15 3.50 11.18 34.54
N ARG A 16 2.63 11.88 35.28
CA ARG A 16 1.82 12.96 34.70
C ARG A 16 2.68 14.16 34.28
N GLU A 17 3.67 14.54 35.09
CA GLU A 17 4.61 15.61 34.74
C GLU A 17 5.44 15.28 33.49
N GLU A 18 5.82 14.01 33.28
CA GLU A 18 6.46 13.55 32.04
C GLU A 18 5.54 13.76 30.83
N TYR A 19 4.26 13.44 30.98
CA TYR A 19 3.26 13.64 29.94
C TYR A 19 3.03 15.12 29.62
N GLU A 20 2.92 15.96 30.65
CA GLU A 20 2.85 17.42 30.51
C GLU A 20 4.09 17.98 29.79
N MET A 21 5.28 17.45 30.10
CA MET A 21 6.52 17.84 29.44
C MET A 21 6.51 17.51 27.95
N GLN A 22 5.99 16.34 27.57
CA GLN A 22 5.86 15.95 26.16
C GLN A 22 4.89 16.87 25.42
N LEU A 23 3.73 17.18 26.03
CA LEU A 23 2.68 17.96 25.38
C LEU A 23 2.97 19.46 25.31
N PHE A 24 3.54 20.05 26.38
CA PHE A 24 3.70 21.50 26.51
C PHE A 24 5.17 21.97 26.52
N GLY A 25 6.14 21.06 26.68
CA GLY A 25 7.54 21.41 26.92
C GLY A 25 7.83 21.96 28.32
N PHE A 26 6.85 21.92 29.22
CA PHE A 26 6.98 22.26 30.64
C PHE A 26 5.91 21.54 31.44
N HIS A 27 6.13 21.35 32.75
CA HIS A 27 5.17 20.71 33.64
C HIS A 27 4.60 21.68 34.67
N SER A 28 3.40 21.41 35.17
CA SER A 28 2.64 22.21 36.14
C SER A 28 3.46 22.61 37.37
N ARG A 29 4.24 21.67 37.94
CA ARG A 29 5.14 21.96 39.08
C ARG A 29 6.19 23.04 38.78
N ALA A 30 6.74 23.11 37.56
CA ALA A 30 7.75 24.10 37.19
C ALA A 30 7.11 25.49 37.03
N VAL A 31 5.90 25.53 36.47
CA VAL A 31 5.09 26.76 36.38
C VAL A 31 4.80 27.31 37.77
N TYR A 32 4.31 26.45 38.68
CA TYR A 32 4.06 26.86 40.06
C TYR A 32 5.33 27.31 40.79
N ALA A 33 6.44 26.59 40.65
CA ALA A 33 7.72 26.98 41.25
C ALA A 33 8.19 28.35 40.76
N THR A 34 8.06 28.62 39.46
CA THR A 34 8.39 29.93 38.87
C THR A 34 7.51 31.04 39.44
N LEU A 35 6.19 30.82 39.51
CA LEU A 35 5.26 31.80 40.10
C LEU A 35 5.55 32.06 41.58
N LYS A 36 5.84 31.01 42.35
CA LYS A 36 6.23 31.12 43.76
C LYS A 36 7.52 31.94 43.91
N ASN A 37 8.52 31.71 43.08
CA ASN A 37 9.77 32.46 43.08
C ASN A 37 9.52 33.94 42.76
N ILE A 38 8.71 34.25 41.75
CA ILE A 38 8.34 35.63 41.41
C ILE A 38 7.69 36.33 42.61
N VAL A 39 6.75 35.68 43.30
CA VAL A 39 6.12 36.26 44.50
C VAL A 39 7.15 36.52 45.59
N MET A 40 8.05 35.57 45.84
CA MET A 40 9.09 35.70 46.85
C MET A 40 10.07 36.84 46.53
N GLU A 41 10.53 36.94 45.28
CA GLU A 41 11.40 38.03 44.82
C GLU A 41 10.72 39.39 44.94
N ARG A 42 9.41 39.47 44.68
CA ARG A 42 8.63 40.71 44.86
C ARG A 42 8.55 41.11 46.32
N ILE A 43 8.29 40.18 47.24
CA ILE A 43 8.26 40.45 48.68
C ILE A 43 9.63 40.95 49.17
N GLN A 44 10.70 40.26 48.78
CA GLN A 44 12.07 40.62 49.16
C GLN A 44 12.47 41.98 48.58
N SER A 45 12.29 42.19 47.27
CA SER A 45 12.68 43.44 46.61
C SER A 45 11.89 44.65 47.13
N ARG A 46 10.62 44.49 47.50
CA ARG A 46 9.82 45.58 48.10
C ARG A 46 10.25 45.87 49.53
N SER A 47 10.50 44.84 50.33
CA SER A 47 10.98 45.00 51.71
C SER A 47 12.35 45.68 51.75
N LYS A 48 13.26 45.28 50.86
CA LYS A 48 14.58 45.89 50.69
C LYS A 48 14.48 47.35 50.26
N LYS A 49 13.67 47.66 49.24
CA LYS A 49 13.45 49.05 48.80
C LYS A 49 12.87 49.92 49.90
N LEU A 50 11.97 49.38 50.73
CA LEU A 50 11.43 50.10 51.88
C LEU A 50 12.54 50.41 52.89
N CYS A 51 13.37 49.43 53.25
CA CYS A 51 14.49 49.63 54.17
C CYS A 51 15.53 50.61 53.63
N GLU A 52 15.94 50.48 52.37
CA GLU A 52 16.85 51.43 51.70
C GLU A 52 16.30 52.86 51.70
N THR A 53 14.97 53.02 51.55
CA THR A 53 14.32 54.34 51.58
C THR A 53 14.33 54.92 52.99
N LEU A 54 14.05 54.10 54.01
CA LEU A 54 14.11 54.50 55.41
C LEU A 54 15.54 54.87 55.84
N GLU A 55 16.55 54.10 55.41
CA GLU A 55 17.97 54.40 55.64
C GLU A 55 18.35 55.77 55.06
N LYS A 56 17.92 56.07 53.83
CA LYS A 56 18.23 57.34 53.16
C LYS A 56 17.56 58.55 53.81
N ILE A 57 16.31 58.42 54.26
CA ILE A 57 15.53 59.52 54.84
C ILE A 57 15.99 59.84 56.26
N TYR A 58 16.12 58.81 57.09
CA TYR A 58 16.33 58.99 58.53
C TYR A 58 17.80 58.93 58.96
N LYS A 59 18.70 58.43 58.10
CA LYS A 59 20.14 58.28 58.38
C LYS A 59 20.40 57.70 59.78
N PRO A 60 19.86 56.51 60.08
CA PRO A 60 19.97 55.91 61.40
C PRO A 60 21.43 55.67 61.79
N ASP A 61 21.70 55.71 63.10
CA ASP A 61 22.98 55.25 63.66
C ASP A 61 23.14 53.72 63.52
N SER A 62 24.32 53.21 63.88
CA SER A 62 24.66 51.80 63.69
C SER A 62 23.71 50.84 64.41
N GLU A 63 23.17 51.23 65.56
CA GLU A 63 22.25 50.40 66.35
C GLU A 63 20.87 50.35 65.70
N ASN A 64 20.33 51.50 65.30
CA ASN A 64 19.04 51.57 64.61
C ASN A 64 19.08 50.92 63.22
N LEU A 65 20.24 50.94 62.54
CA LEU A 65 20.43 50.26 61.26
C LEU A 65 20.39 48.72 61.43
N ALA A 66 20.95 48.19 62.51
CA ALA A 66 20.83 46.76 62.83
C ALA A 66 19.38 46.36 63.13
N VAL A 67 18.65 47.21 63.88
CA VAL A 67 17.21 47.01 64.15
C VAL A 67 16.39 47.04 62.86
N LEU A 68 16.68 47.98 61.95
CA LEU A 68 15.99 48.09 60.67
C LEU A 68 16.17 46.84 59.79
N LYS A 69 17.39 46.30 59.70
CA LYS A 69 17.66 45.04 59.00
C LYS A 69 16.95 43.84 59.63
N ALA A 70 16.95 43.74 60.96
CA ALA A 70 16.21 42.69 61.66
C ALA A 70 14.69 42.79 61.40
N ASN A 71 14.16 44.01 61.29
CA ASN A 71 12.77 44.24 60.95
C ASN A 71 12.47 43.92 59.48
N GLU A 72 13.39 44.16 58.55
CA GLU A 72 13.28 43.72 57.15
C GLU A 72 13.07 42.21 57.07
N GLU A 73 13.92 41.43 57.74
CA GLU A 73 13.82 39.97 57.73
C GLU A 73 12.51 39.48 58.34
N ARG A 74 12.05 40.10 59.44
CA ARG A 74 10.76 39.79 60.05
C ARG A 74 9.60 40.12 59.11
N LEU A 75 9.68 41.24 58.40
CA LEU A 75 8.67 41.68 57.44
C LEU A 75 8.56 40.69 56.28
N VAL A 76 9.70 40.28 55.70
CA VAL A 76 9.75 39.26 54.64
C VAL A 76 9.12 37.95 55.12
N LYS A 77 9.49 37.47 56.32
CA LYS A 77 8.91 36.25 56.90
C LYS A 77 7.41 36.35 57.11
N ALA A 78 6.92 37.49 57.63
CA ALA A 78 5.50 37.72 57.87
C ALA A 78 4.70 37.74 56.56
N TYR A 79 5.16 38.47 55.55
CA TYR A 79 4.50 38.50 54.24
C TYR A 79 4.55 37.15 53.54
N TYR A 80 5.67 36.43 53.62
CA TYR A 80 5.75 35.09 53.08
C TYR A 80 4.73 34.16 53.74
N ALA A 81 4.67 34.12 55.07
CA ALA A 81 3.70 33.32 55.81
C ALA A 81 2.25 33.67 55.44
N ALA A 82 1.94 34.96 55.33
CA ALA A 82 0.62 35.44 54.88
C ALA A 82 0.31 35.06 53.43
N SER A 83 1.32 34.90 52.57
CA SER A 83 1.16 34.52 51.16
C SER A 83 0.91 33.02 50.95
N VAL A 84 1.32 32.14 51.88
CA VAL A 84 1.21 30.68 51.77
C VAL A 84 -0.19 30.19 51.34
N PRO A 85 -1.31 30.62 51.95
CA PRO A 85 -2.64 30.15 51.54
C PRO A 85 -2.98 30.56 50.09
N TYR A 86 -2.53 31.74 49.66
CA TYR A 86 -2.73 32.22 48.29
C TYR A 86 -1.84 31.47 47.29
N LEU A 87 -0.61 31.13 47.68
CA LEU A 87 0.28 30.28 46.87
C LEU A 87 -0.34 28.90 46.67
N LYS A 88 -0.98 28.32 47.69
CA LYS A 88 -1.72 27.07 47.55
C LYS A 88 -2.91 27.18 46.58
N ASN A 89 -3.60 28.32 46.58
CA ASN A 89 -4.66 28.57 45.60
C ASN A 89 -4.10 28.68 44.17
N ILE A 90 -2.96 29.36 44.00
CA ILE A 90 -2.26 29.42 42.72
C ILE A 90 -1.86 28.02 42.24
N GLU A 91 -1.32 27.19 43.13
CA GLU A 91 -1.01 25.78 42.82
C GLU A 91 -2.23 25.03 42.29
N ASN A 92 -3.38 25.17 42.95
CA ASN A 92 -4.63 24.53 42.50
C ASN A 92 -5.08 25.03 41.12
N ILE A 93 -4.96 26.34 40.86
CA ILE A 93 -5.30 26.92 39.56
C ILE A 93 -4.34 26.40 38.48
N VAL A 94 -3.04 26.38 38.74
CA VAL A 94 -2.04 25.83 37.81
C VAL A 94 -2.36 24.37 37.51
N ASN A 95 -2.66 23.56 38.51
CA ASN A 95 -3.06 22.17 38.31
C ASN A 95 -4.35 22.03 37.49
N LYS A 96 -5.30 22.97 37.62
CA LYS A 96 -6.55 22.94 36.84
C LYS A 96 -6.35 23.21 35.35
N PHE A 97 -5.40 24.08 35.00
CA PHE A 97 -5.22 24.55 33.62
C PHE A 97 -4.05 23.88 32.89
N ILE A 98 -3.00 23.50 33.61
CA ILE A 98 -1.77 22.95 33.02
C ILE A 98 -1.72 21.44 33.16
N ALA A 99 -2.28 20.87 34.23
CA ALA A 99 -2.17 19.44 34.42
C ALA A 99 -3.06 18.66 33.46
N VAL A 100 -2.49 17.67 32.80
CA VAL A 100 -3.24 16.80 31.89
C VAL A 100 -4.07 15.82 32.72
N PRO A 101 -5.39 15.68 32.48
CA PRO A 101 -6.21 14.68 33.16
C PRO A 101 -5.79 13.25 32.82
N ASP A 102 -5.84 12.33 33.79
CA ASP A 102 -5.39 10.94 33.60
C ASP A 102 -6.21 10.17 32.55
N ASN A 103 -7.42 10.64 32.24
CA ASN A 103 -8.33 10.02 31.29
C ASN A 103 -8.23 10.59 29.87
N VAL A 104 -7.27 11.49 29.63
CA VAL A 104 -7.10 12.15 28.33
C VAL A 104 -5.77 11.72 27.72
N LEU A 105 -5.87 11.12 26.53
CA LEU A 105 -4.73 10.90 25.65
C LEU A 105 -4.61 12.11 24.71
N ALA A 106 -3.39 12.57 24.48
CA ALA A 106 -3.06 13.50 23.44
C ALA A 106 -3.39 12.90 22.07
N ASP A 107 -3.61 13.77 21.09
CA ASP A 107 -3.97 13.36 19.73
C ASP A 107 -2.92 12.44 19.10
N GLU A 108 -1.65 12.66 19.44
CA GLU A 108 -0.48 11.88 19.02
C GLU A 108 -0.53 10.44 19.57
N ASP A 109 -1.08 10.25 20.76
CA ASP A 109 -1.15 8.97 21.46
C ASP A 109 -2.48 8.24 21.27
N LYS A 110 -3.40 8.76 20.44
CA LYS A 110 -4.68 8.08 20.18
C LYS A 110 -4.52 6.65 19.69
N LEU A 111 -3.44 6.35 18.94
CA LEU A 111 -3.11 5.00 18.49
C LEU A 111 -2.74 4.07 19.65
N GLN A 112 -2.17 4.61 20.74
CA GLN A 112 -1.90 3.85 21.97
C GLN A 112 -3.17 3.58 22.79
N GLY A 113 -4.31 4.18 22.44
CA GLY A 113 -5.61 3.85 23.04
C GLY A 113 -6.01 2.39 22.79
N VAL A 114 -5.50 1.78 21.71
CA VAL A 114 -5.58 0.34 21.47
C VAL A 114 -4.17 -0.23 21.65
N GLN A 115 -3.93 -0.86 22.81
CA GLN A 115 -2.66 -1.51 23.08
C GLN A 115 -2.69 -2.95 22.61
N TYR A 116 -1.69 -3.34 21.83
CA TYR A 116 -1.46 -4.73 21.47
C TYR A 116 -0.43 -5.32 22.41
N THR A 117 -0.71 -6.50 22.94
CA THR A 117 0.31 -7.29 23.63
C THR A 117 1.36 -7.77 22.63
N GLU A 118 2.57 -8.06 23.14
CA GLU A 118 3.64 -8.60 22.30
C GLU A 118 3.20 -9.88 21.58
N ALA A 119 2.48 -10.77 22.28
CA ALA A 119 1.95 -12.00 21.70
C ALA A 119 0.96 -11.75 20.56
N GLU A 120 0.10 -10.73 20.67
CA GLU A 120 -0.82 -10.35 19.60
C GLU A 120 -0.08 -9.76 18.41
N PHE A 121 0.94 -8.92 18.67
CA PHE A 121 1.78 -8.35 17.63
C PHE A 121 2.52 -9.42 16.83
N GLU A 122 3.13 -10.38 17.52
CA GLU A 122 3.78 -11.54 16.93
C GLU A 122 2.81 -12.40 16.09
N CYS A 123 1.62 -12.65 16.62
CA CYS A 123 0.57 -13.38 15.91
C CYS A 123 0.15 -12.66 14.62
N MET A 124 -0.04 -11.33 14.66
CA MET A 124 -0.37 -10.54 13.48
C MET A 124 0.76 -10.57 12.44
N ARG A 125 2.02 -10.49 12.89
CA ARG A 125 3.19 -10.57 12.01
C ARG A 125 3.29 -11.94 11.33
N GLY A 126 3.08 -13.03 12.07
CA GLY A 126 3.05 -14.37 11.51
C GLY A 126 1.95 -14.55 10.45
N LYS A 127 0.74 -14.07 10.73
CA LYS A 127 -0.37 -14.09 9.75
C LYS A 127 -0.05 -13.27 8.50
N LEU A 128 0.58 -12.11 8.66
CA LEU A 128 0.99 -11.28 7.53
C LEU A 128 1.98 -12.03 6.62
N GLU A 129 2.98 -12.69 7.21
CA GLU A 129 3.95 -13.49 6.45
C GLU A 129 3.27 -14.66 5.74
N GLU A 130 2.36 -15.37 6.40
CA GLU A 130 1.57 -16.45 5.79
C GLU A 130 0.77 -15.94 4.57
N PHE A 131 0.09 -14.80 4.71
CA PHE A 131 -0.67 -14.21 3.61
C PHE A 131 0.22 -13.77 2.46
N GLN A 132 1.41 -13.21 2.73
CA GLN A 132 2.37 -12.86 1.68
C GLN A 132 2.85 -14.09 0.93
N GLN A 133 3.17 -15.18 1.62
CA GLN A 133 3.58 -16.43 0.99
C GLN A 133 2.44 -17.05 0.17
N ARG A 134 1.22 -17.02 0.69
CA ARG A 134 0.03 -17.49 -0.03
C ARG A 134 -0.23 -16.66 -1.29
N ALA A 135 -0.10 -15.33 -1.20
CA ALA A 135 -0.24 -14.44 -2.35
C ALA A 135 0.80 -14.75 -3.43
N LYS A 136 2.08 -14.92 -3.05
CA LYS A 136 3.15 -15.31 -3.99
C LYS A 136 2.83 -16.63 -4.70
N ARG A 137 2.44 -17.67 -3.96
CA ARG A 137 2.05 -18.96 -4.54
C ARG A 137 0.86 -18.84 -5.49
N ALA A 138 -0.15 -18.08 -5.11
CA ALA A 138 -1.32 -17.84 -5.96
C ALA A 138 -0.95 -17.11 -7.26
N THR A 139 -0.05 -16.12 -7.20
CA THR A 139 0.45 -15.42 -8.38
C THR A 139 1.19 -16.35 -9.33
N ILE A 140 2.07 -17.22 -8.81
CA ILE A 140 2.80 -18.21 -9.63
C ILE A 140 1.82 -19.18 -10.28
N LEU A 141 0.88 -19.72 -9.52
CA LEU A 141 -0.14 -20.64 -10.04
C LEU A 141 -0.99 -19.96 -11.13
N ASN A 142 -1.41 -18.72 -10.92
CA ASN A 142 -2.20 -17.99 -11.90
C ASN A 142 -1.40 -17.71 -13.19
N ALA A 143 -0.08 -17.47 -13.08
CA ALA A 143 0.77 -17.36 -14.26
C ALA A 143 0.87 -18.68 -15.04
N ALA A 144 1.08 -19.81 -14.35
CA ALA A 144 1.14 -21.12 -14.97
C ALA A 144 -0.19 -21.49 -15.65
N LEU A 145 -1.33 -21.25 -14.98
CA LEU A 145 -2.65 -21.51 -15.56
C LEU A 145 -2.92 -20.68 -16.82
N LYS A 146 -2.41 -19.45 -16.90
CA LYS A 146 -2.52 -18.64 -18.13
C LYS A 146 -1.69 -19.21 -19.27
N GLU A 147 -0.49 -19.71 -18.97
CA GLU A 147 0.37 -20.37 -19.94
C GLU A 147 -0.28 -21.66 -20.46
N GLU A 148 -0.82 -22.49 -19.57
CA GLU A 148 -1.56 -23.70 -19.94
C GLU A 148 -2.77 -23.39 -20.83
N LEU A 149 -3.53 -22.34 -20.50
CA LEU A 149 -4.68 -21.93 -21.29
C LEU A 149 -4.26 -21.51 -22.71
N GLN A 150 -3.16 -20.78 -22.84
CA GLN A 150 -2.61 -20.41 -24.15
C GLN A 150 -2.17 -21.63 -24.97
N LEU A 151 -1.56 -22.64 -24.33
CA LEU A 151 -1.16 -23.89 -25.00
C LEU A 151 -2.37 -24.71 -25.47
N ILE A 152 -3.45 -24.73 -24.69
CA ILE A 152 -4.70 -25.41 -25.07
C ILE A 152 -5.33 -24.72 -26.29
N GLU A 153 -5.38 -23.39 -26.30
CA GLU A 153 -5.87 -22.62 -27.45
C GLU A 153 -5.05 -22.92 -28.72
N GLN A 154 -3.73 -22.94 -28.62
CA GLN A 154 -2.85 -23.30 -29.75
C GLN A 154 -3.06 -24.74 -30.21
N SER A 155 -3.26 -25.67 -29.28
CA SER A 155 -3.52 -27.08 -29.59
C SER A 155 -4.85 -27.27 -30.32
N SER A 156 -5.90 -26.52 -29.93
CA SER A 156 -7.19 -26.50 -30.62
C SER A 156 -7.04 -26.04 -32.06
N ILE A 157 -6.30 -24.95 -32.30
CA ILE A 157 -6.04 -24.44 -33.65
C ILE A 157 -5.30 -25.48 -34.49
N CYS A 158 -4.34 -26.20 -33.90
CA CYS A 158 -3.61 -27.26 -34.58
C CYS A 158 -4.52 -28.44 -34.97
N ALA A 159 -5.39 -28.87 -34.06
CA ALA A 159 -6.36 -29.94 -34.31
C ALA A 159 -7.31 -29.56 -35.46
N ASP A 160 -7.88 -28.35 -35.43
CA ASP A 160 -8.77 -27.85 -36.50
C ASP A 160 -8.05 -27.82 -37.86
N ASN A 161 -6.77 -27.44 -37.88
CA ASN A 161 -5.97 -27.42 -39.10
C ASN A 161 -5.67 -28.84 -39.63
N ILE A 162 -5.39 -29.80 -38.74
CA ILE A 162 -5.18 -31.20 -39.10
C ILE A 162 -6.47 -31.78 -39.68
N ASP A 163 -7.61 -31.54 -39.05
CA ASP A 163 -8.90 -32.02 -39.55
C ASP A 163 -9.23 -31.45 -40.95
N ARG A 164 -8.94 -30.16 -41.18
CA ARG A 164 -9.06 -29.55 -42.51
C ARG A 164 -8.13 -30.20 -43.53
N LEU A 165 -6.87 -30.46 -43.17
CA LEU A 165 -5.90 -31.12 -44.04
C LEU A 165 -6.33 -32.56 -44.37
N SER A 166 -6.78 -33.32 -43.37
CA SER A 166 -7.30 -34.68 -43.56
C SER A 166 -8.48 -34.68 -44.53
N HIS A 167 -9.43 -33.76 -44.36
CA HIS A 167 -10.56 -33.60 -45.29
C HIS A 167 -10.08 -33.28 -46.73
N ILE A 168 -9.09 -32.40 -46.90
CA ILE A 168 -8.52 -32.09 -48.22
C ILE A 168 -7.92 -33.35 -48.85
N ILE A 169 -7.13 -34.11 -48.10
CA ILE A 169 -6.50 -35.35 -48.58
C ILE A 169 -7.57 -36.38 -48.97
N GLU A 170 -8.58 -36.60 -48.12
CA GLU A 170 -9.68 -37.52 -48.40
C GLU A 170 -10.46 -37.11 -49.67
N SER A 171 -10.72 -35.81 -49.84
CA SER A 171 -11.40 -35.28 -51.02
C SER A 171 -10.54 -35.31 -52.29
N GLY A 172 -9.22 -35.15 -52.16
CA GLY A 172 -8.25 -35.15 -53.27
C GLY A 172 -7.85 -36.55 -53.75
N ILE A 173 -8.01 -37.59 -52.91
CA ILE A 173 -7.77 -38.99 -53.26
C ILE A 173 -8.99 -39.64 -53.94
N ALA A 174 -10.10 -38.91 -54.12
CA ALA A 174 -11.22 -39.36 -54.95
C ALA A 174 -10.77 -39.49 -56.42
N CYS A 175 -10.16 -40.63 -56.75
CA CYS A 175 -9.87 -41.02 -58.12
C CYS A 175 -11.22 -41.13 -58.82
N PRO A 176 -11.53 -40.27 -59.81
CA PRO A 176 -12.79 -40.38 -60.51
C PRO A 176 -12.87 -41.78 -61.12
N ASP A 177 -13.99 -42.46 -60.91
CA ASP A 177 -14.20 -43.78 -61.49
C ASP A 177 -14.20 -43.65 -63.02
N ILE A 178 -13.07 -43.98 -63.62
CA ILE A 178 -12.87 -43.94 -65.06
C ILE A 178 -13.30 -45.26 -65.71
N SER A 179 -13.82 -46.23 -64.95
CA SER A 179 -14.32 -47.52 -65.46
C SER A 179 -15.30 -47.31 -66.61
N ASP A 180 -16.27 -46.41 -66.44
CA ASP A 180 -17.27 -46.11 -67.46
C ASP A 180 -16.65 -45.48 -68.70
N LYS A 181 -15.66 -44.60 -68.53
CA LYS A 181 -14.92 -43.99 -69.67
C LYS A 181 -14.07 -45.02 -70.40
N ILE A 182 -13.48 -45.97 -69.69
CA ILE A 182 -12.72 -47.09 -70.26
C ILE A 182 -13.66 -48.02 -71.03
N HIS A 183 -14.82 -48.35 -70.47
CA HIS A 183 -15.84 -49.16 -71.17
C HIS A 183 -16.37 -48.46 -72.41
N GLN A 184 -16.65 -47.15 -72.33
CA GLN A 184 -17.05 -46.35 -73.48
C GLN A 184 -15.98 -46.35 -74.57
N LEU A 185 -14.70 -46.16 -74.21
CA LEU A 185 -13.58 -46.19 -75.16
C LEU A 185 -13.44 -47.56 -75.84
N VAL A 186 -13.63 -48.65 -75.09
CA VAL A 186 -13.59 -50.01 -75.63
C VAL A 186 -14.75 -50.26 -76.59
N GLU A 187 -15.96 -49.80 -76.27
CA GLU A 187 -17.11 -49.90 -77.18
C GLU A 187 -16.93 -49.03 -78.42
N ASP A 188 -16.42 -47.80 -78.27
CA ASP A 188 -16.10 -46.92 -79.40
C ASP A 188 -15.04 -47.57 -80.31
N TYR A 189 -14.01 -48.20 -79.74
CA TYR A 189 -13.02 -48.95 -80.51
C TYR A 189 -13.61 -50.15 -81.24
N LYS A 190 -14.47 -50.95 -80.59
CA LYS A 190 -15.16 -52.07 -81.24
C LYS A 190 -16.06 -51.60 -82.37
N ARG A 191 -16.74 -50.47 -82.19
CA ARG A 191 -17.63 -49.88 -83.19
C ARG A 191 -16.82 -49.33 -84.37
N PHE A 192 -15.67 -48.72 -84.08
CA PHE A 192 -14.72 -48.26 -85.09
C PHE A 192 -14.08 -49.42 -85.85
N SER A 193 -13.69 -50.51 -85.18
CA SER A 193 -13.13 -51.69 -85.84
C SER A 193 -14.18 -52.42 -86.69
N ALA A 194 -15.43 -52.48 -86.22
CA ALA A 194 -16.53 -53.06 -87.00
C ALA A 194 -16.84 -52.27 -88.29
N LEU A 195 -16.62 -50.94 -88.29
CA LEU A 195 -16.72 -50.11 -89.50
C LEU A 195 -15.62 -50.43 -90.55
N PHE A 196 -14.52 -51.06 -90.15
CA PHE A 196 -13.48 -51.54 -91.07
C PHE A 196 -13.70 -53.00 -91.51
N GLU A 197 -14.53 -53.78 -90.81
CA GLU A 197 -14.81 -55.19 -91.15
C GLU A 197 -15.99 -55.38 -92.12
N ASP A 198 -16.86 -54.37 -92.30
CA ASP A 198 -18.00 -54.44 -93.23
C ASP A 198 -17.97 -53.30 -94.26
N GLY A 199 -17.15 -53.44 -95.31
CA GLY A 199 -17.23 -52.59 -96.50
C GLY A 199 -15.94 -52.28 -97.28
N ALA A 200 -15.51 -53.24 -98.11
CA ALA A 200 -14.75 -53.11 -99.36
C ALA A 200 -13.32 -52.48 -99.38
N PRO A 201 -12.41 -53.00 -100.23
CA PRO A 201 -11.01 -52.57 -100.28
C PRO A 201 -10.90 -51.20 -100.97
N VAL A 202 -10.31 -50.21 -100.29
CA VAL A 202 -10.06 -48.90 -100.89
C VAL A 202 -8.62 -48.82 -101.41
N SER A 203 -8.54 -48.57 -102.71
CA SER A 203 -7.34 -48.45 -103.52
C SER A 203 -6.53 -47.18 -103.25
N GLN A 204 -5.25 -47.24 -103.61
CA GLN A 204 -4.33 -46.10 -103.69
C GLN A 204 -4.88 -44.90 -104.50
N ASN A 205 -4.39 -43.71 -104.10
CA ASN A 205 -4.55 -42.36 -104.68
C ASN A 205 -5.86 -41.64 -104.25
N SER A 206 -5.83 -40.44 -103.68
CA SER A 206 -4.97 -39.31 -104.00
C SER A 206 -5.04 -38.19 -102.94
N LEU A 207 -3.99 -37.37 -102.97
CA LEU A 207 -3.99 -35.92 -102.73
C LEU A 207 -4.20 -35.41 -101.29
N TYR A 208 -3.05 -35.08 -100.68
CA TYR A 208 -2.87 -33.91 -99.83
C TYR A 208 -3.83 -32.78 -100.22
N ASN A 209 -4.71 -32.38 -99.31
CA ASN A 209 -5.14 -30.98 -99.21
C ASN A 209 -5.32 -30.59 -97.75
N ARG A 210 -4.42 -29.69 -97.38
CA ARG A 210 -4.36 -28.80 -96.24
C ARG A 210 -5.69 -28.07 -96.02
N ILE A 211 -6.23 -28.16 -94.82
CA ILE A 211 -7.11 -27.12 -94.27
C ILE A 211 -6.55 -26.81 -92.88
N ASP A 212 -5.82 -25.69 -92.86
CA ASP A 212 -5.54 -24.89 -91.67
C ASP A 212 -6.90 -24.47 -91.08
N ASP A 213 -7.28 -24.98 -89.91
CA ASP A 213 -8.14 -24.29 -88.93
C ASP A 213 -8.41 -25.21 -87.74
N LEU A 214 -7.57 -25.10 -86.72
CA LEU A 214 -7.93 -25.39 -85.33
C LEU A 214 -7.09 -24.46 -84.47
N ASN A 215 -7.67 -23.31 -84.13
CA ASN A 215 -7.16 -22.42 -83.10
C ASN A 215 -7.11 -23.19 -81.78
N CYS A 216 -5.93 -23.70 -81.43
CA CYS A 216 -5.64 -24.18 -80.10
C CYS A 216 -5.52 -22.95 -79.20
N THR A 217 -6.53 -22.72 -78.37
CA THR A 217 -6.39 -21.79 -77.25
C THR A 217 -5.58 -22.51 -76.18
N ASP A 218 -4.31 -22.13 -76.06
CA ASP A 218 -3.45 -22.53 -74.95
C ASP A 218 -4.11 -22.08 -73.64
N CYS A 219 -4.43 -23.05 -72.77
CA CYS A 219 -4.74 -22.75 -71.38
C CYS A 219 -3.42 -22.52 -70.64
N ASP A 220 -3.21 -21.27 -70.26
CA ASP A 220 -2.12 -20.77 -69.42
C ASP A 220 -2.22 -21.40 -68.00
N MET A 221 -1.16 -22.04 -67.54
CA MET A 221 -1.09 -22.81 -66.29
C MET A 221 -0.39 -22.03 -65.16
N ASP A 222 -0.29 -20.70 -65.25
CA ASP A 222 0.40 -19.85 -64.26
C ASP A 222 -0.55 -19.14 -63.27
N THR A 223 -1.70 -19.72 -62.95
CA THR A 223 -2.48 -19.32 -61.75
C THR A 223 -2.83 -20.53 -60.88
N LEU A 224 -1.82 -21.00 -60.14
CA LEU A 224 -1.93 -21.80 -58.92
C LEU A 224 -1.10 -21.16 -57.82
#